data_AF-A0A3D1AQZ4-F1
#
_entry.id   AF-A0A3D1AQZ4-F1
#
_cell.length_a   1.000
_cell.length_b   1.000
_cell.length_c   1.000
_cell.angle_alpha   90.00
_cell.angle_beta   90.00
_cell.angle_gamma   90.00
#
_symmetry.space_group_name_H-M   'P 1'
#
loop_
_entity.id
_entity.type
_entity.pdbx_description
1 polymer ?
#
loop_
_entity_poly.entity_id
_entity_poly.type
_entity_poly.pdbx_seq_one_letter_code
_entity_poly.pdbx_strand_id
1 'polypeptide(L)'
;MPAQPLDPEQLRLIDAYWRAANYLSVGQIYLYKNALLREPLSVDHIKPRLLGHWGTTPGLNFIYAHCNRIIRAHDLNMIYIAGPGHGGPGMVANIWLEGTYSEFYPKIPRNAEGMERLFRQFSFPGGIPSHVAPETPGSIHEGGELGYSLVHAFGAAFDNPGLLVCCVVGDGEAETGALAASWQSNKFLNPAFDGAVLPILHLNGYKIAGPTVMGRMHDSELEDMFHGLGYHPYFLEGAEPAGMHQRMAAMLDTIVEEIRAIQIAAREHNVASMPRWPMIVFRSPKGWTGPKVVDGKPVEGTFRAHQVPIATIAGHPDHVRQLEQWMRSYRPEELFESDGSLKPELAALAPEGERRMGANPHANGGLLLRDLALRDFKTYAVAVPAPGAVEAEATRTLGKMLRDIIVDNPHSFRLMGPDETESNRLGAVFEVTQRMSMEDLIEQDDHVSHTGRVMEVLSEHLCEGWLEGYLLTGRHGFFSCYEAFIHIIDSMFNQHA
;
A
#
# COMPACT_ATOMS: atom_id res chain seq x y z
N MET A 1 17.52 -14.21 24.89
CA MET A 1 16.63 -13.07 25.23
C MET A 1 16.05 -12.57 23.92
N PRO A 2 14.79 -12.10 23.86
CA PRO A 2 14.32 -11.43 22.65
C PRO A 2 15.27 -10.27 22.31
N ALA A 3 15.56 -10.07 21.02
CA ALA A 3 16.38 -8.96 20.57
C ALA A 3 15.76 -7.65 21.05
N GLN A 4 16.58 -6.77 21.63
CA GLN A 4 16.21 -5.40 22.01
C GLN A 4 17.01 -4.42 21.14
N PRO A 5 16.71 -4.34 19.82
CA PRO A 5 17.46 -3.47 18.92
C PRO A 5 17.24 -1.98 19.18
N LEU A 6 16.10 -1.61 19.78
CA LEU A 6 15.83 -0.23 20.16
C LEU A 6 16.38 0.01 21.56
N ASP A 7 17.25 1.00 21.71
CA ASP A 7 17.61 1.49 23.03
C ASP A 7 16.38 2.13 23.73
N PRO A 8 16.43 2.40 25.05
CA PRO A 8 15.28 2.94 25.78
C PRO A 8 14.74 4.25 25.21
N GLU A 9 15.60 5.10 24.64
CA GLU A 9 15.20 6.39 24.08
C GLU A 9 14.57 6.21 22.69
N GLN A 10 15.16 5.39 21.83
CA GLN A 10 14.58 5.03 20.53
C GLN A 10 13.19 4.41 20.69
N LEU A 11 13.03 3.52 21.68
CA LEU A 11 11.75 2.90 22.01
C LEU A 11 10.71 3.95 22.47
N ARG A 12 11.13 4.88 23.33
CA ARG A 12 10.27 5.98 23.79
C ARG A 12 9.82 6.88 22.64
N LEU A 13 10.75 7.24 21.75
CA LEU A 13 10.50 8.14 20.63
C LEU A 13 9.56 7.51 19.59
N ILE A 14 9.78 6.24 19.20
CA ILE A 14 8.92 5.57 18.22
C ILE A 14 7.50 5.33 18.75
N ASP A 15 7.36 4.99 20.04
CA ASP A 15 6.05 4.90 20.71
C ASP A 15 5.35 6.27 20.72
N ALA A 16 6.08 7.34 21.06
CA ALA A 16 5.53 8.69 21.05
C ALA A 16 5.09 9.15 19.64
N TYR A 17 5.86 8.84 18.59
CA TYR A 17 5.44 9.12 17.21
C TYR A 17 4.17 8.35 16.84
N TRP A 18 4.10 7.06 17.18
CA TRP A 18 2.92 6.24 16.93
C TRP A 18 1.68 6.77 17.68
N ARG A 19 1.83 7.18 18.94
CA ARG A 19 0.78 7.86 19.72
C ARG A 19 0.37 9.20 19.11
N ALA A 20 1.30 9.96 18.54
CA ALA A 20 0.98 11.22 17.86
C ALA A 20 0.12 10.97 16.62
N ALA A 21 0.47 9.97 15.81
CA ALA A 21 -0.33 9.56 14.66
C ALA A 21 -1.72 9.09 15.11
N ASN A 22 -1.82 8.26 16.15
CA ASN A 22 -3.10 7.81 16.69
C ASN A 22 -3.95 8.96 17.21
N TYR A 23 -3.37 9.90 17.96
CA TYR A 23 -4.04 11.10 18.46
C TYR A 23 -4.65 11.92 17.32
N LEU A 24 -3.86 12.19 16.28
CA LEU A 24 -4.31 12.92 15.10
C LEU A 24 -5.41 12.17 14.34
N SER A 25 -5.33 10.84 14.24
CA SER A 25 -6.37 10.01 13.62
C SER A 25 -7.71 10.12 14.37
N VAL A 26 -7.69 10.07 15.71
CA VAL A 26 -8.90 10.25 16.52
C VAL A 26 -9.43 11.67 16.35
N GLY A 27 -8.56 12.67 16.41
CA GLY A 27 -8.92 14.07 16.18
C GLY A 27 -9.62 14.30 14.84
N GLN A 28 -9.12 13.70 13.76
CA GLN A 28 -9.74 13.73 12.44
C GLN A 28 -11.13 13.11 12.41
N ILE A 29 -11.37 12.00 13.11
CA ILE A 29 -12.69 11.36 13.14
C ILE A 29 -13.70 12.18 13.95
N TYR A 30 -13.28 12.75 15.08
CA TYR A 30 -14.20 13.30 16.08
C TYR A 30 -14.27 14.83 16.13
N LEU A 31 -13.17 15.55 15.99
CA LEU A 31 -13.10 16.96 16.39
C LEU A 31 -13.14 17.92 15.19
N TYR A 32 -13.69 19.11 15.40
CA TYR A 32 -13.52 20.25 14.48
C TYR A 32 -13.07 21.55 15.18
N LYS A 33 -12.91 21.50 16.50
CA LYS A 33 -12.38 22.57 17.38
C LYS A 33 -11.61 21.93 18.54
N ASN A 34 -10.82 22.73 19.24
CA ASN A 34 -10.09 22.33 20.45
C ASN A 34 -9.17 21.11 20.20
N ALA A 35 -8.41 21.16 19.10
CA ALA A 35 -7.59 20.05 18.61
C ALA A 35 -6.53 19.55 19.61
N LEU A 36 -6.09 20.39 20.55
CA LEU A 36 -5.10 20.06 21.59
C LEU A 36 -5.71 19.80 22.97
N LEU A 37 -7.04 19.77 23.10
CA LEU A 37 -7.74 19.60 24.38
C LEU A 37 -7.28 20.58 25.48
N ARG A 38 -7.04 21.84 25.09
CA ARG A 38 -6.59 22.92 26.00
C ARG A 38 -7.65 23.28 27.02
N GLU A 39 -8.91 23.11 26.65
CA GLU A 39 -10.07 23.19 27.53
C GLU A 39 -10.76 21.81 27.61
N PRO A 40 -11.53 21.54 28.69
CA PRO A 40 -12.31 20.30 28.80
C PRO A 40 -13.17 20.06 27.56
N LEU A 41 -13.23 18.80 27.11
CA LEU A 41 -13.96 18.48 25.89
C LEU A 41 -15.47 18.69 26.09
N SER A 42 -16.12 19.33 25.12
CA SER A 42 -17.55 19.58 25.10
C SER A 42 -18.15 19.07 23.79
N VAL A 43 -19.48 18.91 23.74
CA VAL A 43 -20.18 18.49 22.52
C VAL A 43 -19.94 19.48 21.37
N ASP A 44 -19.76 20.77 21.66
CA ASP A 44 -19.53 21.83 20.66
C ASP A 44 -18.15 21.73 19.99
N HIS A 45 -17.26 20.87 20.48
CA HIS A 45 -15.96 20.58 19.84
C HIS A 45 -16.02 19.40 18.87
N ILE A 46 -17.06 18.57 18.99
CA ILE A 46 -17.19 17.27 18.32
C ILE A 46 -18.10 17.40 17.10
N LYS A 47 -17.69 16.82 15.97
CA LYS A 47 -18.43 16.85 14.71
C LYS A 47 -19.86 16.35 14.91
N PRO A 48 -20.86 17.06 14.34
CA PRO A 48 -22.26 16.64 14.45
C PRO A 48 -22.54 15.32 13.73
N ARG A 49 -21.72 14.98 12.73
CA ARG A 49 -21.74 13.70 12.03
C ARG A 49 -20.34 13.09 12.10
N LEU A 50 -20.23 11.93 12.75
CA LEU A 50 -18.98 11.20 12.87
C LEU A 50 -18.84 10.26 11.66
N LEU A 51 -17.75 10.44 10.92
CA LEU A 51 -17.39 9.64 9.75
C LEU A 51 -15.91 9.28 9.81
N GLY A 52 -15.58 8.09 9.34
CA GLY A 52 -14.22 7.55 9.35
C GLY A 52 -14.14 6.19 10.02
N HIS A 53 -12.93 5.63 10.01
CA HIS A 53 -12.67 4.28 10.51
C HIS A 53 -11.49 4.31 11.48
N TRP A 54 -11.72 3.80 12.69
CA TRP A 54 -10.67 3.62 13.69
C TRP A 54 -10.02 2.25 13.59
N GLY A 55 -10.76 1.20 13.27
CA GLY A 55 -10.36 -0.17 13.57
C GLY A 55 -9.03 -0.61 12.97
N THR A 56 -8.70 -0.18 11.76
CA THR A 56 -7.42 -0.51 11.08
C THR A 56 -6.31 0.50 11.41
N THR A 57 -6.70 1.74 11.69
CA THR A 57 -5.84 2.92 11.75
C THR A 57 -4.65 2.81 12.71
N PRO A 58 -4.77 2.32 13.95
CA PRO A 58 -3.62 2.21 14.85
C PRO A 58 -2.59 1.19 14.36
N GLY A 59 -3.02 0.10 13.72
CA GLY A 59 -2.11 -0.87 13.11
C GLY A 59 -1.35 -0.27 11.93
N LEU A 60 -2.04 0.49 11.06
CA LEU A 60 -1.39 1.21 9.96
C LEU A 60 -0.36 2.23 10.47
N ASN A 61 -0.72 3.02 11.48
CA ASN A 61 0.18 3.98 12.11
C ASN A 61 1.41 3.30 12.72
N PHE A 62 1.23 2.12 13.33
CA PHE A 62 2.33 1.35 13.91
C PHE A 62 3.33 0.93 12.83
N ILE A 63 2.82 0.36 11.74
CA ILE A 63 3.64 -0.07 10.59
C ILE A 63 4.35 1.15 9.99
N TYR A 64 3.65 2.27 9.74
CA TYR A 64 4.24 3.48 9.16
C TYR A 64 5.40 4.03 10.00
N ALA A 65 5.25 4.07 11.34
CA ALA A 65 6.32 4.52 12.23
C ALA A 65 7.58 3.65 12.12
N HIS A 66 7.41 2.33 11.93
CA HIS A 66 8.52 1.40 11.73
C HIS A 66 9.10 1.45 10.30
N CYS A 67 8.29 1.74 9.29
CA CYS A 67 8.76 2.07 7.94
C CYS A 67 9.65 3.31 7.96
N ASN A 68 9.25 4.38 8.65
CA ASN A 68 10.09 5.57 8.84
C ASN A 68 11.44 5.22 9.47
N ARG A 69 11.45 4.40 10.53
CA ARG A 69 12.69 3.95 11.18
C ARG A 69 13.60 3.22 10.21
N ILE A 70 13.09 2.21 9.51
CA ILE A 70 13.92 1.37 8.64
C ILE A 70 14.41 2.12 7.40
N ILE A 71 13.60 3.05 6.85
CA ILE A 71 14.04 3.96 5.78
C ILE A 71 15.24 4.79 6.24
N ARG A 72 15.17 5.40 7.43
CA ARG A 72 16.29 6.21 7.95
C ARG A 72 17.54 5.38 8.24
N ALA A 73 17.38 4.16 8.77
CA ALA A 73 18.50 3.31 9.11
C ALA A 73 19.24 2.77 7.87
N HIS A 74 18.54 2.61 6.74
CA HIS A 74 19.06 1.91 5.56
C HIS A 74 19.03 2.72 4.25
N ASP A 75 18.65 4.00 4.29
CA ASP A 75 18.42 4.88 3.12
C ASP A 75 17.53 4.24 2.04
N LEU A 76 16.41 3.65 2.45
CA LEU A 76 15.55 2.91 1.53
C LEU A 76 14.70 3.84 0.66
N ASN A 77 14.65 3.56 -0.64
CA ASN A 77 13.59 4.08 -1.50
C ASN A 77 12.32 3.25 -1.27
N MET A 78 11.40 3.75 -0.45
CA MET A 78 10.20 3.03 -0.05
C MET A 78 8.93 3.82 -0.32
N ILE A 79 7.89 3.13 -0.79
CA ILE A 79 6.50 3.63 -0.81
C ILE A 79 5.60 2.72 0.06
N TYR A 80 4.46 3.27 0.47
CA TYR A 80 3.48 2.58 1.32
C TYR A 80 2.17 2.39 0.58
N ILE A 81 1.68 1.16 0.52
CA ILE A 81 0.34 0.82 0.01
C ILE A 81 -0.52 0.38 1.18
N ALA A 82 -1.59 1.13 1.43
CA ALA A 82 -2.58 0.85 2.46
C ALA A 82 -3.78 0.11 1.85
N GLY A 83 -3.73 -1.23 1.78
CA GLY A 83 -4.86 -2.03 1.32
C GLY A 83 -6.16 -1.78 2.09
N PRO A 84 -6.17 -1.72 3.45
CA PRO A 84 -7.33 -1.24 4.18
C PRO A 84 -7.40 0.31 4.13
N GLY A 85 -7.62 0.85 2.93
CA GLY A 85 -7.56 2.27 2.62
C GLY A 85 -8.60 3.13 3.33
N HIS A 86 -9.67 2.52 3.87
CA HIS A 86 -10.59 3.17 4.80
C HIS A 86 -9.90 3.70 6.07
N GLY A 87 -8.65 3.28 6.34
CA GLY A 87 -7.74 3.84 7.34
C GLY A 87 -7.10 5.20 6.96
N GLY A 88 -7.72 5.96 6.05
CA GLY A 88 -7.31 7.30 5.61
C GLY A 88 -6.81 8.25 6.71
N PRO A 89 -7.46 8.36 7.90
CA PRO A 89 -6.97 9.24 8.95
C PRO A 89 -5.52 8.95 9.37
N GLY A 90 -5.12 7.68 9.36
CA GLY A 90 -3.76 7.27 9.72
C GLY A 90 -2.72 7.73 8.71
N MET A 91 -3.00 7.55 7.41
CA MET A 91 -2.08 8.00 6.37
C MET A 91 -1.96 9.53 6.39
N VAL A 92 -3.08 10.24 6.41
CA VAL A 92 -3.10 11.71 6.48
C VAL A 92 -2.38 12.22 7.73
N ALA A 93 -2.55 11.57 8.88
CA ALA A 93 -1.81 11.91 10.10
C ALA A 93 -0.29 11.76 9.92
N ASN A 94 0.16 10.63 9.38
CA ASN A 94 1.59 10.38 9.16
C ASN A 94 2.21 11.37 8.16
N ILE A 95 1.53 11.64 7.05
CA ILE A 95 2.00 12.56 6.00
C ILE A 95 2.06 14.01 6.51
N TRP A 96 1.17 14.39 7.44
CA TRP A 96 1.25 15.68 8.14
C TRP A 96 2.39 15.72 9.18
N LEU A 97 2.62 14.61 9.90
CA LEU A 97 3.71 14.49 10.87
C LEU A 97 5.10 14.53 10.21
N GLU A 98 5.29 13.92 9.04
CA GLU A 98 6.54 14.04 8.27
C GLU A 98 6.65 15.36 7.48
N GLY A 99 5.55 16.10 7.41
CA GLY A 99 5.45 17.46 6.88
C GLY A 99 5.12 17.59 5.39
N THR A 100 5.15 16.50 4.63
CA THR A 100 4.80 16.50 3.22
C THR A 100 3.40 17.05 2.97
N TYR A 101 2.44 16.78 3.86
CA TYR A 101 1.07 17.27 3.70
C TYR A 101 1.01 18.81 3.63
N SER A 102 1.82 19.49 4.45
CA SER A 102 1.87 20.95 4.49
C SER A 102 2.63 21.56 3.30
N GLU A 103 3.49 20.79 2.63
CA GLU A 103 4.17 21.21 1.40
C GLU A 103 3.18 21.28 0.23
N PHE A 104 2.31 20.26 0.10
CA PHE A 104 1.24 20.22 -0.92
C PHE A 104 0.05 21.12 -0.55
N TYR A 105 -0.28 21.21 0.74
CA TYR A 105 -1.40 22.00 1.25
C TYR A 105 -0.94 23.06 2.28
N PRO A 106 -0.35 24.19 1.83
CA PRO A 106 0.22 25.21 2.73
C PRO A 106 -0.78 25.84 3.70
N LYS A 107 -2.08 25.71 3.43
CA LYS A 107 -3.15 26.16 4.35
C LYS A 107 -3.29 25.29 5.59
N ILE A 108 -2.53 24.20 5.71
CA ILE A 108 -2.62 23.23 6.79
C ILE A 108 -1.21 23.11 7.41
N PRO A 109 -0.72 24.18 8.07
CA PRO A 109 0.63 24.22 8.61
C PRO A 109 0.84 23.19 9.74
N ARG A 110 2.08 22.91 10.10
CA ARG A 110 2.43 21.99 11.19
C ARG A 110 2.38 22.65 12.57
N ASN A 111 1.22 23.20 12.92
CA ASN A 111 0.97 23.87 14.21
C ASN A 111 -0.49 23.66 14.66
N ALA A 112 -0.90 24.28 15.78
CA ALA A 112 -2.24 24.13 16.34
C ALA A 112 -3.37 24.54 15.38
N GLU A 113 -3.16 25.60 14.59
CA GLU A 113 -4.14 26.05 13.59
C GLU A 113 -4.30 25.02 12.47
N GLY A 114 -3.18 24.52 11.93
CA GLY A 114 -3.23 23.49 10.90
C GLY A 114 -3.75 22.16 11.42
N MET A 115 -3.48 21.79 12.68
CA MET A 115 -4.06 20.61 13.32
C MET A 115 -5.59 20.71 13.41
N GLU A 116 -6.15 21.87 13.81
CA GLU A 116 -7.59 22.07 13.83
C GLU A 116 -8.20 22.00 12.42
N ARG A 117 -7.53 22.58 11.42
CA ARG A 117 -7.96 22.49 10.01
C ARG A 117 -7.91 21.05 9.50
N LEU A 118 -6.83 20.32 9.79
CA LEU A 118 -6.64 18.91 9.47
C LEU A 118 -7.79 18.06 10.06
N PHE A 119 -8.14 18.31 11.32
CA PHE A 119 -9.23 17.59 11.98
C PHE A 119 -10.57 17.93 11.34
N ARG A 120 -10.86 19.22 11.16
CA ARG A 120 -12.13 19.69 10.62
C ARG A 120 -12.41 19.16 9.22
N GLN A 121 -11.44 19.19 8.32
CA GLN A 121 -11.66 18.85 6.91
C GLN A 121 -11.89 17.36 6.65
N PHE A 122 -11.43 16.47 7.53
CA PHE A 122 -11.53 15.03 7.30
C PHE A 122 -13.00 14.58 7.24
N SER A 123 -13.41 13.96 6.13
CA SER A 123 -14.80 13.49 5.88
C SER A 123 -15.85 14.58 6.14
N PHE A 124 -15.54 15.82 5.77
CA PHE A 124 -16.39 16.98 6.00
C PHE A 124 -16.84 17.61 4.67
N PRO A 125 -18.02 18.25 4.59
CA PRO A 125 -18.42 18.96 3.37
C PRO A 125 -17.37 19.98 2.92
N GLY A 126 -16.86 19.84 1.69
CA GLY A 126 -15.79 20.67 1.14
C GLY A 126 -14.40 20.40 1.72
N GLY A 127 -14.22 19.29 2.44
CA GLY A 127 -12.94 18.81 2.94
C GLY A 127 -12.43 17.61 2.14
N ILE A 128 -11.76 16.68 2.82
CA ILE A 128 -11.05 15.54 2.21
C ILE A 128 -11.82 14.20 2.42
N PRO A 129 -11.62 13.19 1.55
CA PRO A 129 -12.23 11.86 1.68
C PRO A 129 -11.87 11.11 2.96
N SER A 130 -12.59 10.01 3.22
CA SER A 130 -12.31 9.10 4.34
C SER A 130 -11.23 8.07 4.05
N HIS A 131 -10.91 7.84 2.77
CA HIS A 131 -9.96 6.85 2.30
C HIS A 131 -8.60 7.48 1.97
N VAL A 132 -7.62 6.67 1.59
CA VAL A 132 -6.29 7.13 1.13
C VAL A 132 -6.37 7.60 -0.33
N ALA A 133 -7.30 8.52 -0.61
CA ALA A 133 -7.65 8.98 -1.95
C ALA A 133 -6.46 9.64 -2.68
N PRO A 134 -6.53 9.85 -4.01
CA PRO A 134 -5.44 10.42 -4.81
C PRO A 134 -4.95 11.80 -4.35
N GLU A 135 -5.77 12.56 -3.63
CA GLU A 135 -5.37 13.83 -3.00
C GLU A 135 -4.45 13.68 -1.79
N THR A 136 -4.23 12.45 -1.30
CA THR A 136 -3.31 12.14 -0.21
C THR A 136 -1.89 11.97 -0.76
N PRO A 137 -0.92 12.86 -0.47
CA PRO A 137 0.44 12.73 -0.98
C PRO A 137 1.05 11.38 -0.58
N GLY A 138 1.66 10.66 -1.52
CA GLY A 138 2.17 9.31 -1.27
C GLY A 138 1.21 8.17 -1.64
N SER A 139 -0.05 8.48 -2.00
CA SER A 139 -1.01 7.46 -2.41
C SER A 139 -0.94 7.16 -3.91
N ILE A 140 -0.80 5.88 -4.24
CA ILE A 140 -1.08 5.31 -5.58
C ILE A 140 -2.17 4.23 -5.50
N HIS A 141 -2.87 4.13 -4.37
CA HIS A 141 -3.87 3.11 -4.13
C HIS A 141 -4.83 3.59 -3.04
N GLU A 142 -6.08 3.86 -3.43
CA GLU A 142 -7.07 4.39 -2.49
C GLU A 142 -7.53 3.37 -1.45
N GLY A 143 -7.61 2.09 -1.83
CA GLY A 143 -8.08 1.01 -0.96
C GLY A 143 -9.53 1.16 -0.50
N GLY A 144 -10.37 1.75 -1.36
CA GLY A 144 -11.82 1.81 -1.21
C GLY A 144 -12.48 0.49 -1.61
N GLU A 145 -12.42 0.17 -2.90
CA GLU A 145 -12.69 -1.19 -3.36
C GLU A 145 -11.49 -2.09 -3.04
N LEU A 146 -11.73 -3.07 -2.18
CA LEU A 146 -10.71 -3.92 -1.60
C LEU A 146 -10.32 -5.03 -2.58
N GLY A 147 -9.03 -5.34 -2.63
CA GLY A 147 -8.52 -6.52 -3.34
C GLY A 147 -7.28 -6.26 -4.19
N TYR A 148 -6.96 -5.00 -4.46
CA TYR A 148 -5.94 -4.64 -5.47
C TYR A 148 -4.61 -4.20 -4.88
N SER A 149 -4.47 -4.15 -3.54
CA SER A 149 -3.28 -3.60 -2.88
C SER A 149 -2.01 -4.32 -3.31
N LEU A 150 -2.01 -5.65 -3.22
CA LEU A 150 -0.83 -6.46 -3.51
C LEU A 150 -0.50 -6.46 -5.01
N VAL A 151 -1.49 -6.57 -5.90
CA VAL A 151 -1.23 -6.51 -7.34
C VAL A 151 -0.69 -5.13 -7.76
N HIS A 152 -1.21 -4.03 -7.21
CA HIS A 152 -0.64 -2.68 -7.45
C HIS A 152 0.79 -2.58 -6.91
N ALA A 153 1.08 -3.21 -5.76
CA ALA A 153 2.42 -3.24 -5.19
C ALA A 153 3.44 -3.92 -6.12
N PHE A 154 3.07 -5.05 -6.72
CA PHE A 154 3.92 -5.73 -7.69
C PHE A 154 4.06 -4.93 -8.99
N GLY A 155 2.97 -4.36 -9.51
CA GLY A 155 3.00 -3.45 -10.66
C GLY A 155 4.00 -2.29 -10.46
N ALA A 156 3.98 -1.68 -9.27
CA ALA A 156 4.90 -0.63 -8.87
C ALA A 156 6.36 -1.11 -8.75
N ALA A 157 6.60 -2.34 -8.31
CA ALA A 157 7.94 -2.88 -8.12
C ALA A 157 8.61 -3.31 -9.44
N PHE A 158 7.84 -3.70 -10.47
CA PHE A 158 8.41 -4.09 -11.76
C PHE A 158 9.27 -2.97 -12.38
N ASP A 159 10.42 -3.34 -12.91
CA ASP A 159 11.57 -2.54 -13.39
C ASP A 159 11.94 -1.32 -12.54
N ASN A 160 11.67 -1.38 -11.23
CA ASN A 160 12.09 -0.39 -10.24
C ASN A 160 13.08 -1.01 -9.25
N PRO A 161 14.34 -1.31 -9.66
CA PRO A 161 15.27 -2.15 -8.88
C PRO A 161 15.64 -1.61 -7.51
N GLY A 162 15.53 -0.29 -7.31
CA GLY A 162 15.80 0.36 -6.02
C GLY A 162 14.58 0.45 -5.11
N LEU A 163 13.37 0.18 -5.60
CA LEU A 163 12.11 0.42 -4.87
C LEU A 163 11.75 -0.78 -3.98
N LEU A 164 11.42 -0.48 -2.72
CA LEU A 164 10.76 -1.39 -1.81
C LEU A 164 9.32 -0.92 -1.57
N VAL A 165 8.34 -1.75 -1.90
CA VAL A 165 6.92 -1.45 -1.67
C VAL A 165 6.45 -2.14 -0.40
N CYS A 166 6.18 -1.36 0.65
CA CYS A 166 5.54 -1.86 1.86
C CYS A 166 4.03 -1.94 1.63
N CYS A 167 3.49 -3.15 1.45
CA CYS A 167 2.09 -3.37 1.12
C CYS A 167 1.33 -3.95 2.32
N VAL A 168 0.51 -3.14 2.98
CA VAL A 168 -0.33 -3.63 4.08
C VAL A 168 -1.64 -4.17 3.52
N VAL A 169 -1.89 -5.45 3.78
CA VAL A 169 -3.03 -6.20 3.29
C VAL A 169 -4.03 -6.40 4.43
N GLY A 170 -5.28 -5.95 4.24
CA GLY A 170 -6.33 -6.21 5.23
C GLY A 170 -6.65 -7.70 5.30
N ASP A 171 -6.83 -8.28 6.49
CA ASP A 171 -7.24 -9.68 6.62
C ASP A 171 -8.66 -9.97 6.08
N GLY A 172 -9.54 -8.96 6.06
CA GLY A 172 -10.81 -9.02 5.35
C GLY A 172 -10.69 -8.79 3.84
N GLU A 173 -9.72 -7.99 3.41
CA GLU A 173 -9.37 -7.82 2.00
C GLU A 173 -8.86 -9.15 1.43
N ALA A 174 -8.10 -9.92 2.22
CA ALA A 174 -7.52 -11.22 1.87
C ALA A 174 -8.55 -12.32 1.53
N GLU A 175 -9.83 -12.06 1.78
CA GLU A 175 -10.93 -12.93 1.37
C GLU A 175 -11.42 -12.67 -0.06
N THR A 176 -10.98 -11.57 -0.70
CA THR A 176 -11.35 -11.22 -2.07
C THR A 176 -10.62 -12.06 -3.10
N GLY A 177 -11.26 -12.35 -4.24
CA GLY A 177 -10.68 -13.16 -5.30
C GLY A 177 -9.42 -12.54 -5.91
N ALA A 178 -9.45 -11.22 -6.19
CA ALA A 178 -8.31 -10.49 -6.73
C ALA A 178 -7.07 -10.58 -5.81
N LEU A 179 -7.25 -10.38 -4.50
CA LEU A 179 -6.12 -10.44 -3.58
C LEU A 179 -5.61 -11.87 -3.37
N ALA A 180 -6.50 -12.85 -3.30
CA ALA A 180 -6.11 -14.26 -3.20
C ALA A 180 -5.21 -14.68 -4.38
N ALA A 181 -5.54 -14.24 -5.60
CA ALA A 181 -4.69 -14.45 -6.78
C ALA A 181 -3.40 -13.63 -6.74
N SER A 182 -3.44 -12.42 -6.18
CA SER A 182 -2.31 -11.47 -6.15
C SER A 182 -1.06 -12.01 -5.46
N TRP A 183 -1.20 -12.96 -4.53
CA TRP A 183 -0.07 -13.63 -3.88
C TRP A 183 0.84 -14.36 -4.87
N GLN A 184 0.34 -14.74 -6.06
CA GLN A 184 1.14 -15.38 -7.11
C GLN A 184 2.05 -14.41 -7.88
N SER A 185 1.92 -13.10 -7.67
CA SER A 185 2.71 -12.09 -8.39
C SER A 185 4.22 -12.19 -8.13
N ASN A 186 4.65 -12.82 -7.04
CA ASN A 186 6.06 -13.10 -6.78
C ASN A 186 6.70 -14.04 -7.82
N LYS A 187 5.92 -14.80 -8.59
CA LYS A 187 6.40 -15.63 -9.71
C LYS A 187 6.77 -14.80 -10.94
N PHE A 188 6.52 -13.49 -10.90
CA PHE A 188 6.82 -12.59 -12.02
C PHE A 188 7.79 -11.47 -11.62
N LEU A 189 8.24 -11.44 -10.36
CA LEU A 189 9.15 -10.44 -9.82
C LEU A 189 10.59 -10.96 -9.83
N ASN A 190 11.41 -10.47 -10.76
CA ASN A 190 12.82 -10.84 -10.85
C ASN A 190 13.71 -9.90 -10.02
N PRO A 191 14.36 -10.38 -8.95
CA PRO A 191 15.25 -9.55 -8.12
C PRO A 191 16.46 -8.94 -8.88
N ALA A 192 16.79 -9.44 -10.07
CA ALA A 192 17.88 -8.91 -10.89
C ALA A 192 17.60 -7.50 -11.44
N PHE A 193 16.34 -7.16 -11.74
CA PHE A 193 15.98 -5.87 -12.35
C PHE A 193 14.70 -5.24 -11.80
N ASP A 194 13.88 -5.99 -11.07
CA ASP A 194 12.72 -5.46 -10.36
C ASP A 194 13.11 -5.05 -8.92
N GLY A 195 12.21 -4.29 -8.30
CA GLY A 195 12.26 -3.94 -6.89
C GLY A 195 11.90 -5.12 -5.98
N ALA A 196 11.36 -4.80 -4.81
CA ALA A 196 10.85 -5.79 -3.88
C ALA A 196 9.50 -5.36 -3.33
N VAL A 197 8.65 -6.33 -3.02
CA VAL A 197 7.40 -6.11 -2.28
C VAL A 197 7.56 -6.76 -0.92
N LEU A 198 7.23 -6.03 0.14
CA LEU A 198 7.09 -6.57 1.49
C LEU A 198 5.59 -6.58 1.85
N PRO A 199 4.91 -7.74 1.70
CA PRO A 199 3.53 -7.86 2.13
C PRO A 199 3.46 -7.95 3.66
N ILE A 200 2.53 -7.19 4.24
CA ILE A 200 2.19 -7.25 5.66
C ILE A 200 0.71 -7.59 5.77
N LEU A 201 0.41 -8.86 6.04
CA LEU A 201 -0.95 -9.31 6.32
C LEU A 201 -1.37 -8.79 7.70
N HIS A 202 -2.23 -7.78 7.72
CA HIS A 202 -2.75 -7.15 8.92
C HIS A 202 -3.91 -7.97 9.51
N LEU A 203 -3.55 -9.05 10.22
CA LEU A 203 -4.46 -9.94 10.96
C LEU A 203 -5.01 -9.28 12.23
N ASN A 204 -5.87 -8.28 12.08
CA ASN A 204 -6.57 -7.70 13.22
C ASN A 204 -7.81 -8.50 13.67
N GLY A 205 -8.13 -9.57 12.95
CA GLY A 205 -9.08 -10.63 13.32
C GLY A 205 -10.52 -10.37 12.90
N TYR A 206 -10.83 -9.21 12.32
CA TYR A 206 -12.20 -8.80 12.02
C TYR A 206 -12.30 -7.93 10.77
N LYS A 207 -13.44 -8.06 10.06
CA LYS A 207 -13.89 -7.16 9.00
C LYS A 207 -14.96 -6.20 9.54
N ILE A 208 -16.03 -5.90 8.79
CA ILE A 208 -17.03 -4.89 9.19
C ILE A 208 -17.83 -5.35 10.41
N ALA A 209 -18.41 -6.55 10.33
CA ALA A 209 -19.40 -7.04 11.30
C ALA A 209 -19.12 -8.47 11.79
N GLY A 210 -17.97 -9.03 11.44
CA GLY A 210 -17.62 -10.41 11.76
C GLY A 210 -16.12 -10.66 11.68
N PRO A 211 -15.68 -11.86 12.09
CA PRO A 211 -14.29 -12.25 11.99
C PRO A 211 -13.85 -12.46 10.55
N THR A 212 -12.55 -12.53 10.35
CA THR A 212 -11.92 -12.87 9.07
C THR A 212 -11.55 -14.36 9.02
N VAL A 213 -11.50 -14.94 7.81
CA VAL A 213 -11.15 -16.35 7.62
C VAL A 213 -9.72 -16.61 8.12
N MET A 214 -8.74 -15.88 7.57
CA MET A 214 -7.33 -15.99 8.00
C MET A 214 -7.11 -15.54 9.45
N GLY A 215 -7.93 -14.61 9.97
CA GLY A 215 -7.88 -14.22 11.38
C GLY A 215 -8.27 -15.34 12.37
N ARG A 216 -8.86 -16.44 11.88
CA ARG A 216 -9.24 -17.62 12.68
C ARG A 216 -8.40 -18.86 12.39
N MET A 217 -7.53 -18.82 11.39
CA MET A 217 -6.60 -19.90 11.09
C MET A 217 -5.51 -20.01 12.18
N HIS A 218 -5.04 -21.23 12.38
CA HIS A 218 -3.85 -21.49 13.17
C HIS A 218 -2.60 -21.01 12.44
N ASP A 219 -1.57 -20.63 13.19
CA ASP A 219 -0.32 -20.12 12.61
C ASP A 219 0.33 -21.17 11.68
N SER A 220 0.25 -22.46 11.99
CA SER A 220 0.75 -23.53 11.13
C SER A 220 0.04 -23.60 9.77
N GLU A 221 -1.27 -23.34 9.74
CA GLU A 221 -2.04 -23.34 8.48
C GLU A 221 -1.66 -22.13 7.62
N LEU A 222 -1.47 -20.96 8.25
CA LEU A 222 -0.99 -19.75 7.58
C LEU A 222 0.44 -19.94 7.07
N GLU A 223 1.30 -20.56 7.87
CA GLU A 223 2.69 -20.87 7.50
C GLU A 223 2.74 -21.80 6.28
N ASP A 224 2.00 -22.91 6.29
CA ASP A 224 1.92 -23.85 5.17
C ASP A 224 1.39 -23.16 3.91
N MET A 225 0.34 -22.34 4.04
CA MET A 225 -0.25 -21.59 2.93
C MET A 225 0.77 -20.63 2.29
N PHE A 226 1.44 -19.79 3.08
CA PHE A 226 2.38 -18.81 2.54
C PHE A 226 3.68 -19.44 2.05
N HIS A 227 4.15 -20.52 2.67
CA HIS A 227 5.24 -21.33 2.13
C HIS A 227 4.88 -21.93 0.77
N GLY A 228 3.66 -22.46 0.63
CA GLY A 228 3.15 -22.98 -0.65
C GLY A 228 3.02 -21.90 -1.73
N LEU A 229 2.83 -20.64 -1.32
CA LEU A 229 2.82 -19.47 -2.21
C LEU A 229 4.22 -18.87 -2.44
N GLY A 230 5.30 -19.50 -1.97
CA GLY A 230 6.67 -19.05 -2.21
C GLY A 230 7.11 -17.85 -1.37
N TYR A 231 6.49 -17.63 -0.21
CA TYR A 231 6.90 -16.63 0.77
C TYR A 231 7.56 -17.27 1.99
N HIS A 232 8.33 -16.49 2.74
CA HIS A 232 8.78 -16.82 4.08
C HIS A 232 8.01 -15.97 5.11
N PRO A 233 7.04 -16.54 5.85
CA PRO A 233 6.20 -15.80 6.77
C PRO A 233 6.87 -15.55 8.12
N TYR A 234 6.95 -14.27 8.52
CA TYR A 234 7.37 -13.84 9.84
C TYR A 234 6.15 -13.44 10.69
N PHE A 235 5.98 -14.06 11.86
CA PHE A 235 4.84 -13.80 12.74
C PHE A 235 5.18 -12.74 13.80
N LEU A 236 4.42 -11.65 13.81
CA LEU A 236 4.44 -10.64 14.87
C LEU A 236 3.07 -10.55 15.54
N GLU A 237 2.97 -11.08 16.76
CA GLU A 237 1.74 -11.08 17.54
C GLU A 237 1.88 -10.32 18.87
N GLY A 238 0.84 -9.59 19.24
CA GLY A 238 0.67 -9.05 20.58
C GLY A 238 -0.11 -7.73 20.66
N ALA A 239 -0.22 -7.21 21.88
CA ALA A 239 -0.92 -5.96 22.17
C ALA A 239 -0.16 -5.04 23.14
N GLU A 240 0.99 -5.47 23.68
CA GLU A 240 1.83 -4.66 24.57
C GLU A 240 2.81 -3.83 23.72
N PRO A 241 2.68 -2.48 23.70
CA PRO A 241 3.43 -1.62 22.78
C PRO A 241 4.95 -1.80 22.82
N ALA A 242 5.57 -1.81 24.00
CA ALA A 242 7.03 -1.82 24.11
C ALA A 242 7.64 -3.08 23.48
N GLY A 243 7.07 -4.25 23.80
CA GLY A 243 7.46 -5.53 23.23
C GLY A 243 7.16 -5.63 21.74
N MET A 244 6.03 -5.09 21.28
CA MET A 244 5.67 -5.05 19.86
C MET A 244 6.67 -4.18 19.07
N HIS A 245 7.05 -3.01 19.58
CA HIS A 245 8.04 -2.15 18.93
C HIS A 245 9.41 -2.83 18.81
N GLN A 246 9.91 -3.46 19.88
CA GLN A 246 11.19 -4.17 19.83
C GLN A 246 11.19 -5.31 18.80
N ARG A 247 10.11 -6.11 18.77
CA ARG A 247 10.00 -7.23 17.83
C ARG A 247 9.83 -6.77 16.39
N MET A 248 9.02 -5.75 16.13
CA MET A 248 8.86 -5.19 14.77
C MET A 248 10.17 -4.60 14.26
N ALA A 249 10.92 -3.89 15.11
CA ALA A 249 12.22 -3.34 14.74
C ALA A 249 13.21 -4.45 14.35
N ALA A 250 13.36 -5.47 15.21
CA ALA A 250 14.25 -6.60 14.94
C ALA A 250 13.86 -7.38 13.68
N MET A 251 12.55 -7.55 13.46
CA MET A 251 12.00 -8.24 12.31
C MET A 251 12.28 -7.48 11.01
N LEU A 252 12.03 -6.16 10.97
CA LEU A 252 12.32 -5.36 9.79
C LEU A 252 13.83 -5.25 9.50
N ASP A 253 14.69 -5.18 10.52
CA ASP A 253 16.15 -5.21 10.33
C ASP A 253 16.56 -6.51 9.62
N THR A 254 16.02 -7.65 10.06
CA THR A 254 16.26 -8.96 9.44
C THR A 254 15.74 -9.02 8.00
N ILE A 255 14.48 -8.62 7.79
CA ILE A 255 13.80 -8.71 6.49
C ILE A 255 14.48 -7.84 5.44
N VAL A 256 14.93 -6.63 5.80
CA VAL A 256 15.62 -5.74 4.84
C VAL A 256 16.96 -6.33 4.41
N GLU A 257 17.72 -6.93 5.33
CA GLU A 257 18.97 -7.61 4.98
C GLU A 257 18.72 -8.87 4.15
N GLU A 258 17.62 -9.61 4.39
CA GLU A 258 17.22 -10.74 3.55
C GLU A 258 16.85 -10.32 2.13
N ILE A 259 16.04 -9.26 1.97
CA ILE A 259 15.70 -8.68 0.66
C ILE A 259 16.96 -8.25 -0.09
N ARG A 260 17.89 -7.58 0.60
CA ARG A 260 19.18 -7.17 0.02
C ARG A 260 20.00 -8.38 -0.42
N ALA A 261 20.07 -9.43 0.40
CA ALA A 261 20.79 -10.66 0.05
C ALA A 261 20.20 -11.33 -1.19
N ILE A 262 18.87 -11.39 -1.30
CA ILE A 262 18.17 -11.88 -2.50
C ILE A 262 18.57 -11.07 -3.74
N GLN A 263 18.51 -9.74 -3.64
CA GLN A 263 18.86 -8.85 -4.74
C GLN A 263 20.34 -8.95 -5.14
N ILE A 264 21.26 -9.02 -4.18
CA ILE A 264 22.70 -9.22 -4.43
C ILE A 264 22.95 -10.55 -5.13
N ALA A 265 22.36 -11.64 -4.64
CA ALA A 265 22.51 -12.96 -5.26
C ALA A 265 22.05 -12.98 -6.72
N ALA A 266 20.95 -12.31 -7.03
CA ALA A 266 20.45 -12.21 -8.39
C ALA A 266 21.32 -11.30 -9.29
N ARG A 267 21.73 -10.14 -8.78
CA ARG A 267 22.43 -9.09 -9.55
C ARG A 267 23.92 -9.35 -9.73
N GLU A 268 24.58 -9.92 -8.73
CA GLU A 268 26.04 -10.11 -8.71
C GLU A 268 26.45 -11.57 -8.92
N HIS A 269 25.58 -12.52 -8.59
CA HIS A 269 25.90 -13.96 -8.66
C HIS A 269 25.06 -14.71 -9.69
N ASN A 270 24.22 -14.01 -10.47
CA ASN A 270 23.35 -14.56 -11.51
C ASN A 270 22.47 -15.73 -11.03
N VAL A 271 22.03 -15.68 -9.76
CA VAL A 271 21.06 -16.65 -9.24
C VAL A 271 19.69 -16.34 -9.87
N ALA A 272 19.20 -17.25 -10.72
CA ALA A 272 17.97 -17.07 -11.48
C ALA A 272 16.73 -17.73 -10.87
N SER A 273 16.88 -18.48 -9.77
CA SER A 273 15.77 -19.20 -9.13
C SER A 273 14.82 -18.26 -8.36
N MET A 274 13.53 -18.61 -8.32
CA MET A 274 12.55 -17.93 -7.46
C MET A 274 13.01 -17.91 -5.99
N PRO A 275 13.24 -16.74 -5.37
CA PRO A 275 13.55 -16.66 -3.95
C PRO A 275 12.27 -16.82 -3.11
N ARG A 276 12.43 -17.24 -1.85
CA ARG A 276 11.35 -17.14 -0.87
C ARG A 276 11.29 -15.73 -0.33
N TRP A 277 10.37 -14.92 -0.84
CA TRP A 277 10.25 -13.52 -0.43
C TRP A 277 9.71 -13.42 1.00
N PRO A 278 10.31 -12.57 1.87
CA PRO A 278 9.79 -12.37 3.21
C PRO A 278 8.41 -11.70 3.18
N MET A 279 7.53 -12.13 4.07
CA MET A 279 6.26 -11.47 4.35
C MET A 279 6.00 -11.45 5.85
N ILE A 280 5.19 -10.50 6.33
CA ILE A 280 4.86 -10.38 7.75
C ILE A 280 3.40 -10.74 7.97
N VAL A 281 3.14 -11.66 8.90
CA VAL A 281 1.84 -11.88 9.51
C VAL A 281 1.77 -11.02 10.78
N PHE A 282 1.07 -9.89 10.69
CA PHE A 282 0.96 -8.91 11.76
C PHE A 282 -0.37 -9.06 12.51
N ARG A 283 -0.33 -9.73 13.67
CA ARG A 283 -1.51 -9.99 14.51
C ARG A 283 -1.58 -9.00 15.69
N SER A 284 -2.45 -8.00 15.58
CA SER A 284 -2.70 -7.00 16.63
C SER A 284 -4.20 -6.75 16.81
N PRO A 285 -4.67 -6.24 17.97
CA PRO A 285 -6.12 -6.06 18.17
C PRO A 285 -6.73 -5.04 17.19
N LYS A 286 -7.88 -5.35 16.58
CA LYS A 286 -8.62 -4.32 15.83
C LYS A 286 -9.01 -3.16 16.75
N GLY A 287 -8.71 -1.93 16.33
CA GLY A 287 -8.90 -0.73 17.13
C GLY A 287 -7.94 -0.60 18.30
N TRP A 288 -6.76 -1.22 18.20
CA TRP A 288 -5.70 -1.21 19.21
C TRP A 288 -5.47 0.18 19.82
N THR A 289 -5.32 0.25 21.14
CA THR A 289 -5.17 1.48 21.96
C THR A 289 -6.46 2.32 22.11
N GLY A 290 -7.54 1.89 21.46
CA GLY A 290 -8.86 2.53 21.54
C GLY A 290 -9.65 2.19 22.80
N PRO A 291 -10.93 2.59 22.86
CA PRO A 291 -11.83 2.21 23.94
C PRO A 291 -11.98 0.69 24.00
N LYS A 292 -11.74 0.11 25.18
CA LYS A 292 -11.90 -1.34 25.40
C LYS A 292 -13.37 -1.76 25.44
N VAL A 293 -14.20 -0.93 26.07
CA VAL A 293 -15.64 -1.17 26.26
C VAL A 293 -16.40 0.13 26.06
N VAL A 294 -17.49 0.10 25.31
CA VAL A 294 -18.44 1.22 25.14
C VAL A 294 -19.83 0.65 25.37
N ASP A 295 -20.66 1.30 26.21
CA ASP A 295 -22.00 0.82 26.57
C ASP A 295 -22.04 -0.65 27.05
N GLY A 296 -21.03 -1.06 27.83
CA GLY A 296 -20.90 -2.43 28.33
C GLY A 296 -20.52 -3.48 27.27
N LYS A 297 -20.26 -3.08 26.02
CA LYS A 297 -19.88 -3.97 24.93
C LYS A 297 -18.37 -3.89 24.65
N PRO A 298 -17.66 -5.02 24.48
CA PRO A 298 -16.26 -5.01 24.03
C PRO A 298 -16.12 -4.36 22.64
N VAL A 299 -15.10 -3.50 22.50
CA VAL A 299 -14.80 -2.73 21.29
C VAL A 299 -13.42 -3.04 20.74
N GLU A 300 -12.33 -2.70 21.45
CA GLU A 300 -10.97 -3.11 21.09
C GLU A 300 -10.90 -4.64 20.93
N GLY A 301 -10.22 -5.11 19.89
CA GLY A 301 -10.12 -6.53 19.56
C GLY A 301 -11.43 -7.11 19.03
N THR A 302 -12.35 -6.29 18.51
CA THR A 302 -13.60 -6.75 17.91
C THR A 302 -13.97 -5.95 16.65
N PHE A 303 -14.95 -6.45 15.89
CA PHE A 303 -15.52 -5.73 14.74
C PHE A 303 -16.14 -4.37 15.13
N ARG A 304 -16.54 -4.16 16.40
CA ARG A 304 -17.17 -2.89 16.82
C ARG A 304 -16.23 -1.69 16.74
N ALA A 305 -14.91 -1.93 16.71
CA ALA A 305 -13.94 -0.89 16.48
C ALA A 305 -13.83 -0.44 15.01
N HIS A 306 -14.49 -1.12 14.05
CA HIS A 306 -14.24 -0.93 12.62
C HIS A 306 -14.47 0.51 12.14
N GLN A 307 -15.66 1.08 12.37
CA GLN A 307 -15.97 2.47 12.01
C GLN A 307 -15.62 3.42 13.17
N VAL A 308 -16.64 3.99 13.81
CA VAL A 308 -16.53 4.96 14.90
C VAL A 308 -16.88 4.27 16.23
N PRO A 309 -15.90 4.00 17.11
CA PRO A 309 -16.12 3.31 18.39
C PRO A 309 -17.19 3.94 19.30
N ILE A 310 -17.23 5.28 19.36
CA ILE A 310 -18.15 6.05 20.19
C ILE A 310 -19.06 6.85 19.24
N ALA A 311 -20.10 6.19 18.71
CA ALA A 311 -20.89 6.74 17.61
C ALA A 311 -21.93 7.80 18.02
N THR A 312 -22.44 7.76 19.26
CA THR A 312 -23.57 8.60 19.70
C THR A 312 -23.12 9.63 20.74
N ILE A 313 -22.93 10.89 20.36
CA ILE A 313 -22.43 11.93 21.27
C ILE A 313 -23.56 12.78 21.86
N ALA A 314 -24.54 13.15 21.04
CA ALA A 314 -25.65 14.01 21.46
C ALA A 314 -26.48 13.33 22.56
N GLY A 315 -26.63 13.98 23.71
CA GLY A 315 -27.35 13.45 24.86
C GLY A 315 -26.56 12.46 25.74
N HIS A 316 -25.30 12.18 25.43
CA HIS A 316 -24.46 11.21 26.14
C HIS A 316 -23.18 11.85 26.71
N PRO A 317 -23.25 12.54 27.87
CA PRO A 317 -22.08 13.19 28.47
C PRO A 317 -20.98 12.21 28.88
N ASP A 318 -21.32 10.95 29.17
CA ASP A 318 -20.35 9.87 29.41
C ASP A 318 -19.49 9.58 28.17
N HIS A 319 -20.07 9.64 26.97
CA HIS A 319 -19.34 9.41 25.72
C HIS A 319 -18.35 10.54 25.41
N VAL A 320 -18.71 11.80 25.73
CA VAL A 320 -17.78 12.94 25.64
C VAL A 320 -16.59 12.74 26.58
N ARG A 321 -16.85 12.34 27.83
CA ARG A 321 -15.78 12.05 28.80
C ARG A 321 -14.90 10.88 28.35
N GLN A 322 -15.50 9.82 27.81
CA GLN A 322 -14.75 8.66 27.34
C GLN A 322 -13.86 9.00 26.14
N LEU A 323 -14.35 9.82 25.19
CA LEU A 323 -13.55 10.33 24.09
C LEU A 323 -12.39 11.20 24.59
N GLU A 324 -12.64 12.10 25.53
CA GLU A 324 -11.58 12.93 26.13
C GLU A 324 -10.52 12.06 26.82
N GLN A 325 -10.92 11.08 27.63
CA GLN A 325 -10.01 10.15 28.29
C GLN A 325 -9.18 9.35 27.29
N TRP A 326 -9.81 8.88 26.21
CA TRP A 326 -9.11 8.17 25.16
C TRP A 326 -8.09 9.06 24.45
N MET A 327 -8.46 10.26 24.03
CA MET A 327 -7.49 11.16 23.40
C MET A 327 -6.36 11.59 24.35
N ARG A 328 -6.67 11.83 25.64
CA ARG A 328 -5.67 12.14 26.66
C ARG A 328 -4.77 10.95 27.01
N SER A 329 -5.18 9.71 26.76
CA SER A 329 -4.34 8.53 27.03
C SER A 329 -3.06 8.52 26.16
N TYR A 330 -3.10 9.21 25.01
CA TYR A 330 -1.92 9.41 24.17
C TYR A 330 -0.94 10.45 24.72
N ARG A 331 -1.33 11.23 25.74
CA ARG A 331 -0.54 12.31 26.38
C ARG A 331 -0.04 13.35 25.37
N PRO A 332 -0.95 14.07 24.67
CA PRO A 332 -0.57 15.01 23.60
C PRO A 332 0.43 16.09 24.03
N GLU A 333 0.49 16.45 25.32
CA GLU A 333 1.47 17.36 25.92
C GLU A 333 2.92 16.84 25.86
N GLU A 334 3.11 15.52 25.75
CA GLU A 334 4.42 14.91 25.51
C GLU A 334 4.79 14.90 24.03
N LEU A 335 3.81 15.12 23.13
CA LEU A 335 3.94 14.89 21.69
C LEU A 335 4.02 16.19 20.88
N PHE A 336 3.33 17.22 21.33
CA PHE A 336 3.24 18.50 20.65
C PHE A 336 3.73 19.63 21.55
N GLU A 337 4.36 20.63 20.94
CA GLU A 337 4.73 21.87 21.61
C GLU A 337 3.49 22.73 21.91
N SER A 338 3.68 23.77 22.72
CA SER A 338 2.59 24.67 23.10
C SER A 338 1.92 25.36 21.91
N ASP A 339 2.64 25.56 20.80
CA ASP A 339 2.13 26.11 19.54
C ASP A 339 1.45 25.05 18.64
N GLY A 340 1.42 23.79 19.06
CA GLY A 340 0.84 22.63 18.37
C GLY A 340 1.72 22.00 17.31
N SER A 341 2.97 22.43 17.17
CA SER A 341 3.95 21.75 16.32
C SER A 341 4.37 20.42 16.94
N LEU A 342 4.72 19.44 16.12
CA LEU A 342 5.29 18.17 16.59
C LEU A 342 6.65 18.44 17.23
N LYS A 343 6.94 17.83 18.38
CA LYS A 343 8.23 18.01 19.05
C LYS A 343 9.41 17.67 18.12
N PRO A 344 10.50 18.46 18.12
CA PRO A 344 11.61 18.27 17.18
C PRO A 344 12.20 16.86 17.18
N GLU A 345 12.36 16.24 18.35
CA GLU A 345 12.89 14.88 18.48
C GLU A 345 11.97 13.81 17.86
N LEU A 346 10.66 14.05 17.81
CA LEU A 346 9.70 13.19 17.13
C LEU A 346 9.65 13.47 15.63
N ALA A 347 9.71 14.74 15.23
CA ALA A 347 9.77 15.13 13.82
C ALA A 347 11.00 14.54 13.12
N ALA A 348 12.12 14.45 13.82
CA ALA A 348 13.35 13.85 13.33
C ALA A 348 13.25 12.33 13.05
N LEU A 349 12.19 11.64 13.49
CA LEU A 349 11.99 10.22 13.18
C LEU A 349 11.52 9.97 11.75
N ALA A 350 10.87 10.94 11.11
CA ALA A 350 10.52 10.83 9.70
C ALA A 350 11.78 10.93 8.82
N PRO A 351 11.83 10.23 7.68
CA PRO A 351 12.86 10.47 6.66
C PRO A 351 12.85 11.92 6.17
N GLU A 352 13.85 12.30 5.37
CA GLU A 352 13.97 13.64 4.80
C GLU A 352 13.80 13.63 3.27
N GLY A 353 13.37 14.75 2.70
CA GLY A 353 13.23 14.94 1.25
C GLY A 353 12.35 13.87 0.60
N GLU A 354 12.82 13.31 -0.51
CA GLU A 354 12.13 12.30 -1.31
C GLU A 354 12.17 10.89 -0.69
N ARG A 355 12.83 10.70 0.46
CA ARG A 355 12.78 9.43 1.22
C ARG A 355 11.55 9.31 2.11
N ARG A 356 10.82 10.41 2.33
CA ARG A 356 9.52 10.36 3.01
C ARG A 356 8.53 9.65 2.11
N MET A 357 7.78 8.69 2.65
CA MET A 357 6.85 7.89 1.83
C MET A 357 5.77 8.78 1.18
N GLY A 358 5.35 9.87 1.84
CA GLY A 358 4.42 10.84 1.27
C GLY A 358 5.00 11.71 0.14
N ALA A 359 6.32 11.84 0.07
CA ALA A 359 7.04 12.71 -0.89
C ALA A 359 7.82 11.92 -1.96
N ASN A 360 7.74 10.59 -1.93
CA ASN A 360 8.48 9.74 -2.84
C ASN A 360 7.97 9.94 -4.29
N PRO A 361 8.84 10.20 -5.28
CA PRO A 361 8.39 10.46 -6.65
C PRO A 361 7.70 9.26 -7.31
N HIS A 362 7.94 8.02 -6.86
CA HIS A 362 7.17 6.86 -7.34
C HIS A 362 5.70 6.90 -6.91
N ALA A 363 5.38 7.64 -5.85
CA ALA A 363 4.00 7.89 -5.45
C ALA A 363 3.37 9.13 -6.12
N ASN A 364 4.08 9.73 -7.07
CA ASN A 364 3.62 10.77 -7.97
C ASN A 364 4.26 10.55 -9.35
N GLY A 365 3.95 9.39 -9.96
CA GLY A 365 4.66 8.88 -11.13
C GLY A 365 4.70 9.81 -12.35
N GLY A 366 3.81 10.81 -12.43
CA GLY A 366 3.88 11.87 -13.44
C GLY A 366 5.20 12.66 -13.42
N LEU A 367 5.90 12.72 -12.27
CA LEU A 367 7.24 13.30 -12.15
C LEU A 367 8.33 12.45 -12.82
N LEU A 368 8.09 11.15 -12.93
CA LEU A 368 9.02 10.16 -13.48
C LEU A 368 8.72 9.82 -14.95
N LEU A 369 7.49 10.09 -15.40
CA LEU A 369 7.01 9.78 -16.73
C LEU A 369 7.87 10.43 -17.82
N ARG A 370 8.31 9.62 -18.78
CA ARG A 370 9.02 10.04 -20.00
C ARG A 370 8.27 9.53 -21.21
N ASP A 371 8.18 10.34 -22.26
CA ASP A 371 7.55 9.93 -23.52
C ASP A 371 8.22 8.67 -24.08
N LEU A 372 7.42 7.75 -24.63
CA LEU A 372 7.93 6.58 -25.33
C LEU A 372 8.73 7.00 -26.57
N ALA A 373 9.85 6.32 -26.80
CA ALA A 373 10.48 6.33 -28.12
C ALA A 373 9.58 5.55 -29.08
N LEU A 374 8.95 6.26 -30.03
CA LEU A 374 8.04 5.69 -31.02
C LEU A 374 8.59 5.88 -32.44
N ARG A 375 8.51 4.82 -33.24
CA ARG A 375 8.78 4.88 -34.70
C ARG A 375 7.60 5.52 -35.43
N ASP A 376 7.80 5.97 -36.67
CA ASP A 376 6.70 6.52 -37.49
C ASP A 376 5.63 5.43 -37.71
N PHE A 377 4.43 5.63 -37.16
CA PHE A 377 3.34 4.66 -37.23
C PHE A 377 2.95 4.28 -38.68
N LYS A 378 3.26 5.14 -39.66
CA LYS A 378 3.01 4.88 -41.09
C LYS A 378 3.81 3.70 -41.62
N THR A 379 4.93 3.32 -40.99
CA THR A 379 5.71 2.14 -41.40
C THR A 379 4.96 0.83 -41.21
N TYR A 380 3.92 0.82 -40.36
CA TYR A 380 3.07 -0.34 -40.11
C TYR A 380 1.79 -0.35 -40.96
N ALA A 381 1.56 0.67 -41.80
CA ALA A 381 0.32 0.81 -42.55
C ALA A 381 0.07 -0.38 -43.49
N VAL A 382 -1.17 -0.88 -43.48
CA VAL A 382 -1.64 -1.85 -44.49
C VAL A 382 -1.93 -1.07 -45.78
N ALA A 383 -1.34 -1.51 -46.89
CA ALA A 383 -1.61 -0.90 -48.20
C ALA A 383 -3.01 -1.28 -48.68
N VAL A 384 -3.95 -0.33 -48.66
CA VAL A 384 -5.35 -0.52 -49.07
C VAL A 384 -5.61 0.23 -50.38
N PRO A 385 -5.45 -0.43 -51.56
CA PRO A 385 -5.61 0.24 -52.86
C PRO A 385 -7.07 0.60 -53.17
N ALA A 386 -8.05 -0.10 -52.58
CA ALA A 386 -9.47 0.22 -52.64
C ALA A 386 -10.22 -0.35 -51.40
N PRO A 387 -11.38 0.19 -50.99
CA PRO A 387 -12.16 -0.34 -49.88
C PRO A 387 -12.52 -1.82 -50.07
N GLY A 388 -12.28 -2.65 -49.05
CA GLY A 388 -12.56 -4.09 -49.09
C GLY A 388 -11.64 -4.93 -49.98
N ALA A 389 -10.60 -4.34 -50.57
CA ALA A 389 -9.70 -5.03 -51.50
C ALA A 389 -8.62 -5.90 -50.82
N VAL A 390 -8.45 -5.78 -49.50
CA VAL A 390 -7.39 -6.45 -48.74
C VAL A 390 -7.98 -7.07 -47.49
N GLU A 391 -7.71 -8.36 -47.29
CA GLU A 391 -7.90 -9.05 -46.03
C GLU A 391 -6.64 -8.89 -45.18
N ALA A 392 -6.79 -8.33 -43.97
CA ALA A 392 -5.68 -8.10 -43.05
C ALA A 392 -6.15 -8.28 -41.59
N GLU A 393 -5.19 -8.58 -40.72
CA GLU A 393 -5.43 -8.75 -39.28
C GLU A 393 -4.89 -7.52 -38.54
N ALA A 394 -5.79 -6.66 -38.05
CA ALA A 394 -5.43 -5.38 -37.44
C ALA A 394 -4.52 -5.56 -36.21
N THR A 395 -4.82 -6.51 -35.33
CA THR A 395 -4.01 -6.78 -34.15
C THR A 395 -2.64 -7.35 -34.49
N ARG A 396 -2.50 -8.09 -35.59
CA ARG A 396 -1.19 -8.54 -36.08
C ARG A 396 -0.31 -7.38 -36.54
N THR A 397 -0.92 -6.28 -37.00
CA THR A 397 -0.22 -5.03 -37.31
C THR A 397 0.18 -4.31 -36.03
N LEU A 398 -0.73 -4.23 -35.05
CA LEU A 398 -0.42 -3.69 -33.72
C LEU A 398 0.72 -4.45 -33.04
N GLY A 399 0.74 -5.79 -33.09
CA GLY A 399 1.81 -6.61 -32.51
C GLY A 399 3.19 -6.24 -33.04
N LYS A 400 3.33 -5.90 -34.34
CA LYS A 400 4.61 -5.42 -34.91
C LYS A 400 5.03 -4.06 -34.36
N MET A 401 4.06 -3.17 -34.12
CA MET A 401 4.33 -1.88 -33.47
C MET A 401 4.72 -2.08 -32.00
N LEU A 402 4.00 -2.91 -31.25
CA LEU A 402 4.32 -3.24 -29.86
C LEU A 402 5.70 -3.89 -29.72
N ARG A 403 6.08 -4.79 -30.63
CA ARG A 403 7.44 -5.37 -30.69
C ARG A 403 8.50 -4.27 -30.77
N ASP A 404 8.32 -3.31 -31.67
CA ASP A 404 9.27 -2.22 -31.85
C ASP A 404 9.28 -1.25 -30.66
N ILE A 405 8.12 -1.01 -30.02
CA ILE A 405 8.04 -0.24 -28.77
C ILE A 405 8.84 -0.93 -27.66
N ILE A 406 8.75 -2.26 -27.52
CA ILE A 406 9.52 -3.02 -26.53
C ILE A 406 11.03 -2.87 -26.80
N VAL A 407 11.46 -2.96 -28.06
CA VAL A 407 12.87 -2.77 -28.44
C VAL A 407 13.37 -1.38 -28.08
N ASP A 408 12.59 -0.35 -28.40
CA ASP A 408 13.01 1.05 -28.23
C ASP A 408 12.84 1.54 -26.78
N ASN A 409 12.11 0.79 -25.93
CA ASN A 409 11.78 1.13 -24.53
C ASN A 409 11.96 -0.08 -23.58
N PRO A 410 13.16 -0.70 -23.52
CA PRO A 410 13.36 -2.03 -22.91
C PRO A 410 13.17 -2.06 -21.38
N HIS A 411 13.12 -0.91 -20.73
CA HIS A 411 12.99 -0.79 -19.28
C HIS A 411 11.75 0.00 -18.85
N SER A 412 10.91 0.47 -19.78
CA SER A 412 9.77 1.34 -19.47
C SER A 412 8.46 0.92 -20.12
N PHE A 413 8.46 -0.17 -20.91
CA PHE A 413 7.26 -0.74 -21.50
C PHE A 413 7.07 -2.23 -21.13
N ARG A 414 5.86 -2.62 -20.72
CA ARG A 414 5.45 -4.03 -20.55
C ARG A 414 4.12 -4.32 -21.26
N LEU A 415 3.99 -5.53 -21.78
CA LEU A 415 2.75 -6.06 -22.33
C LEU A 415 2.15 -7.03 -21.31
N MET A 416 0.84 -6.95 -21.07
CA MET A 416 0.11 -7.80 -20.14
C MET A 416 -1.05 -8.47 -20.88
N GLY A 417 -1.30 -9.74 -20.58
CA GLY A 417 -2.40 -10.49 -21.19
C GLY A 417 -2.78 -11.72 -20.39
N PRO A 418 -4.07 -12.08 -20.28
CA PRO A 418 -4.50 -13.13 -19.39
C PRO A 418 -4.39 -14.52 -20.05
N ASP A 419 -3.18 -14.90 -20.47
CA ASP A 419 -2.89 -16.07 -21.34
C ASP A 419 -3.47 -15.94 -22.76
N GLU A 420 -3.45 -14.71 -23.30
CA GLU A 420 -4.13 -14.39 -24.56
C GLU A 420 -3.26 -13.59 -25.55
N THR A 421 -2.01 -13.28 -25.23
CA THR A 421 -1.15 -12.43 -26.10
C THR A 421 -1.04 -13.00 -27.52
N GLU A 422 -0.74 -14.30 -27.63
CA GLU A 422 -0.65 -14.98 -28.93
C GLU A 422 -2.02 -15.09 -29.60
N SER A 423 -3.06 -15.43 -28.83
CA SER A 423 -4.42 -15.60 -29.34
C SER A 423 -5.02 -14.30 -29.90
N ASN A 424 -4.73 -13.18 -29.25
CA ASN A 424 -5.06 -11.83 -29.71
C ASN A 424 -4.19 -11.37 -30.89
N ARG A 425 -3.32 -12.25 -31.40
CA ARG A 425 -2.44 -12.05 -32.56
C ARG A 425 -1.38 -10.98 -32.34
N LEU A 426 -0.95 -10.79 -31.09
CA LEU A 426 0.13 -9.88 -30.72
C LEU A 426 1.51 -10.57 -30.69
N GLY A 427 1.59 -11.85 -31.09
CA GLY A 427 2.77 -12.70 -31.03
C GLY A 427 4.07 -12.20 -31.68
N ALA A 428 4.01 -11.17 -32.53
CA ALA A 428 5.22 -10.54 -33.08
C ALA A 428 6.16 -9.99 -31.99
N VAL A 429 5.65 -9.72 -30.78
CA VAL A 429 6.49 -9.36 -29.62
C VAL A 429 7.47 -10.46 -29.25
N PHE A 430 7.15 -11.73 -29.50
CA PHE A 430 8.01 -12.85 -29.16
C PHE A 430 9.24 -12.99 -30.08
N GLU A 431 9.30 -12.20 -31.15
CA GLU A 431 10.51 -12.06 -31.98
C GLU A 431 11.66 -11.36 -31.23
N VAL A 432 11.36 -10.59 -30.17
CA VAL A 432 12.34 -9.75 -29.45
C VAL A 432 12.32 -9.90 -27.92
N THR A 433 11.31 -10.58 -27.37
CA THR A 433 11.15 -10.82 -25.94
C THR A 433 10.47 -12.16 -25.68
N GLN A 434 10.31 -12.53 -24.42
CA GLN A 434 9.62 -13.72 -23.96
C GLN A 434 8.56 -13.35 -22.90
N ARG A 435 7.77 -14.34 -22.50
CA ARG A 435 6.88 -14.34 -21.33
C ARG A 435 7.73 -14.43 -20.07
N MET A 436 7.43 -13.56 -19.11
CA MET A 436 8.10 -13.50 -17.83
C MET A 436 7.61 -14.62 -16.91
N SER A 437 8.53 -15.39 -16.32
CA SER A 437 8.25 -16.33 -15.22
C SER A 437 9.51 -16.54 -14.39
N MET A 438 9.38 -16.64 -13.06
CA MET A 438 10.45 -17.01 -12.12
C MET A 438 10.41 -18.50 -11.74
N GLU A 439 9.36 -19.21 -12.14
CA GLU A 439 9.24 -20.66 -11.93
C GLU A 439 10.19 -21.45 -12.84
N ASP A 440 10.39 -22.73 -12.51
CA ASP A 440 11.22 -23.63 -13.30
C ASP A 440 10.73 -23.72 -14.75
N LEU A 441 11.65 -23.58 -15.69
CA LEU A 441 11.39 -23.67 -17.12
C LEU A 441 11.71 -25.08 -17.63
N ILE A 442 10.82 -25.65 -18.44
CA ILE A 442 11.02 -26.95 -19.09
C ILE A 442 11.22 -26.80 -20.60
N GLU A 443 11.76 -27.82 -21.25
CA GLU A 443 12.10 -27.80 -22.68
C GLU A 443 10.91 -27.49 -23.60
N GLN A 444 9.69 -27.82 -23.16
CA GLN A 444 8.46 -27.62 -23.92
C GLN A 444 7.86 -26.22 -23.77
N ASP A 445 8.37 -25.38 -22.87
CA ASP A 445 7.88 -24.02 -22.70
C ASP A 445 8.23 -23.15 -23.91
N ASP A 446 7.23 -22.51 -24.50
CA ASP A 446 7.39 -21.70 -25.71
C ASP A 446 7.51 -20.21 -25.38
N HIS A 447 8.65 -19.62 -25.72
CA HIS A 447 8.97 -18.21 -25.45
C HIS A 447 8.76 -17.80 -23.98
N VAL A 448 9.26 -18.58 -23.02
CA VAL A 448 9.21 -18.26 -21.58
C VAL A 448 10.62 -18.06 -21.03
N SER A 449 10.82 -17.00 -20.24
CA SER A 449 12.12 -16.66 -19.64
C SER A 449 11.96 -15.87 -18.34
N HIS A 450 12.98 -15.95 -17.48
CA HIS A 450 13.11 -15.10 -16.29
C HIS A 450 13.33 -13.60 -16.61
N THR A 451 13.43 -13.19 -17.87
CA THR A 451 13.75 -11.79 -18.25
C THR A 451 12.74 -11.17 -19.22
N GLY A 452 11.59 -11.81 -19.39
CA GLY A 452 10.56 -11.41 -20.34
C GLY A 452 9.94 -10.04 -20.06
N ARG A 453 9.50 -9.37 -21.14
CA ARG A 453 8.71 -8.11 -21.13
C ARG A 453 7.20 -8.33 -21.27
N VAL A 454 6.78 -9.56 -21.57
CA VAL A 454 5.36 -9.95 -21.63
C VAL A 454 5.00 -10.62 -20.31
N MET A 455 3.96 -10.15 -19.64
CA MET A 455 3.45 -10.68 -18.38
C MET A 455 2.15 -11.44 -18.67
N GLU A 456 2.13 -12.75 -18.43
CA GLU A 456 0.92 -13.55 -18.65
C GLU A 456 0.57 -14.40 -17.44
N VAL A 457 -0.69 -14.34 -17.05
CA VAL A 457 -1.33 -15.18 -16.03
C VAL A 457 -2.81 -15.20 -16.35
N LEU A 458 -3.51 -16.32 -16.20
CA LEU A 458 -4.95 -16.40 -16.48
C LEU A 458 -5.78 -15.70 -15.39
N SER A 459 -5.65 -14.38 -15.31
CA SER A 459 -6.36 -13.48 -14.41
C SER A 459 -6.31 -12.05 -14.93
N GLU A 460 -7.47 -11.54 -15.33
CA GLU A 460 -7.66 -10.16 -15.78
C GLU A 460 -7.36 -9.19 -14.64
N HIS A 461 -7.76 -9.52 -13.41
CA HIS A 461 -7.45 -8.71 -12.21
C HIS A 461 -5.94 -8.51 -12.03
N LEU A 462 -5.13 -9.54 -12.26
CA LEU A 462 -3.68 -9.41 -12.13
C LEU A 462 -3.08 -8.58 -13.27
N CYS A 463 -3.52 -8.82 -14.51
CA CYS A 463 -3.05 -8.06 -15.65
C CYS A 463 -3.40 -6.56 -15.54
N GLU A 464 -4.64 -6.23 -15.19
CA GLU A 464 -5.07 -4.85 -14.98
C GLU A 464 -4.33 -4.22 -13.80
N GLY A 465 -4.32 -4.87 -12.64
CA GLY A 465 -3.69 -4.29 -11.44
C GLY A 465 -2.17 -4.13 -11.56
N TRP A 466 -1.49 -5.04 -12.27
CA TRP A 466 -0.07 -4.87 -12.58
C TRP A 466 0.13 -3.67 -13.49
N LEU A 467 -0.75 -3.49 -14.49
CA LEU A 467 -0.68 -2.35 -15.40
C LEU A 467 -0.91 -1.05 -14.64
N GLU A 468 -1.96 -0.95 -13.84
CA GLU A 468 -2.25 0.23 -13.03
C GLU A 468 -1.06 0.62 -12.15
N GLY A 469 -0.52 -0.31 -11.36
CA GLY A 469 0.65 -0.03 -10.51
C GLY A 469 1.89 0.39 -11.30
N TYR A 470 2.07 -0.17 -12.50
CA TYR A 470 3.17 0.15 -13.41
C TYR A 470 3.03 1.56 -14.02
N LEU A 471 1.81 1.95 -14.39
CA LEU A 471 1.49 3.28 -14.93
C LEU A 471 1.59 4.36 -13.85
N LEU A 472 1.01 4.11 -12.67
CA LEU A 472 0.99 5.05 -11.54
C LEU A 472 2.40 5.38 -11.01
N THR A 473 3.38 4.52 -11.29
CA THR A 473 4.80 4.74 -10.97
C THR A 473 5.62 5.32 -12.14
N GLY A 474 4.95 5.82 -13.19
CA GLY A 474 5.55 6.67 -14.24
C GLY A 474 6.04 5.93 -15.48
N ARG A 475 5.51 4.74 -15.77
CA ARG A 475 5.93 3.92 -16.92
C ARG A 475 4.75 3.61 -17.84
N HIS A 476 4.96 2.77 -18.86
CA HIS A 476 4.00 2.52 -19.93
C HIS A 476 3.68 1.04 -20.08
N GLY A 477 2.47 0.72 -20.51
CA GLY A 477 2.16 -0.65 -20.86
C GLY A 477 0.95 -0.76 -21.77
N PHE A 478 0.64 -2.00 -22.10
CA PHE A 478 -0.56 -2.35 -22.85
C PHE A 478 -1.14 -3.62 -22.24
N PHE A 479 -2.46 -3.65 -22.06
CA PHE A 479 -3.21 -4.81 -21.64
C PHE A 479 -4.18 -5.22 -22.76
N SER A 480 -4.14 -6.48 -23.15
CA SER A 480 -5.11 -7.08 -24.08
C SER A 480 -5.91 -8.16 -23.38
N CYS A 481 -7.21 -8.21 -23.66
CA CYS A 481 -8.11 -9.23 -23.15
C CYS A 481 -9.21 -9.50 -24.20
N TYR A 482 -9.78 -10.70 -24.20
CA TYR A 482 -11.00 -10.98 -24.95
C TYR A 482 -12.14 -10.06 -24.52
N GLU A 483 -12.89 -9.57 -25.50
CA GLU A 483 -13.95 -8.57 -25.29
C GLU A 483 -15.00 -9.00 -24.25
N ALA A 484 -15.39 -10.28 -24.22
CA ALA A 484 -16.38 -10.75 -23.25
C ALA A 484 -15.84 -10.81 -21.82
N PHE A 485 -14.52 -10.91 -21.64
CA PHE A 485 -13.87 -11.13 -20.34
C PHE A 485 -13.31 -9.84 -19.74
N ILE A 486 -13.14 -8.77 -20.52
CA ILE A 486 -12.75 -7.46 -19.99
C ILE A 486 -13.72 -6.99 -18.88
N HIS A 487 -14.98 -7.43 -18.92
CA HIS A 487 -15.98 -7.18 -17.88
C HIS A 487 -15.61 -7.71 -16.49
N ILE A 488 -14.67 -8.66 -16.39
CA ILE A 488 -14.14 -9.15 -15.11
C ILE A 488 -13.47 -8.02 -14.32
N ILE A 489 -12.90 -7.03 -15.01
CA ILE A 489 -12.23 -5.87 -14.39
C ILE A 489 -13.03 -4.57 -14.52
N ASP A 490 -14.32 -4.62 -14.86
CA ASP A 490 -15.18 -3.42 -14.98
C ASP A 490 -15.08 -2.54 -13.73
N SER A 491 -15.02 -3.14 -12.54
CA SER A 491 -14.91 -2.38 -11.30
C SER A 491 -13.52 -1.78 -11.09
N MET A 492 -12.43 -2.45 -11.48
CA MET A 492 -11.08 -1.88 -11.46
C MET A 492 -10.99 -0.66 -12.39
N PHE A 493 -11.49 -0.80 -13.62
CA PHE A 493 -11.60 0.31 -14.56
C PHE A 493 -12.36 1.51 -13.95
N ASN A 494 -13.47 1.25 -13.25
CA ASN A 494 -14.24 2.31 -12.57
C ASN A 494 -13.49 2.96 -11.39
N GLN A 495 -12.57 2.24 -10.73
CA GLN A 495 -11.73 2.84 -9.68
C GLN A 495 -10.59 3.69 -10.27
N HIS A 496 -10.06 3.30 -11.43
CA HIS A 496 -8.97 4.00 -12.09
C HIS A 496 -9.43 5.26 -12.86
N ALA A 497 -10.63 5.21 -13.47
CA ALA A 497 -11.21 6.28 -14.29
C ALA A 497 -11.66 7.50 -13.47
#